data_AF-A0A1Q2M551-F1
#
_entry.id   AF-A0A1Q2M551-F1
#
_cell.length_a   1.000
_cell.length_b   1.000
_cell.length_c   1.000
_cell.angle_alpha   90.00
_cell.angle_beta   90.00
_cell.angle_gamma   90.00
#
_symmetry.space_group_name_H-M   'P 1'
#
loop_
_entity.id
_entity.type
_entity.pdbx_description
1 polymer ?
#
loop_
_entity_poly.entity_id
_entity_poly.type
_entity_poly.pdbx_seq_one_letter_code
_entity_poly.pdbx_strand_id
1 'polypeptide(L)'
;MSDFSNLLRRFLRKNDKYQFSPRSQIPLTAKPLDWNDAKDNLYAFGKLWATYDEKPVFSAFHGLMFGLVGTQRAKPLFGYCGLGQFQARLLANGNVRLRGKETGYFYDPANGKILRDWLNPYTGERVEVYNFLNDRIRGELTPVMPKFNMGDGDDPPTLMNEATAIVNEDGSVPFILPWQQFGNNITLEWDYTHRYRNPVTPELWPKASTGTYINPSEHFTFSSPLHEMLDRDIPSASFSSGFSRISPWWPWMKMGQSGIDGVLFGRMNSHKSNNGYADIPRSVLEYTEKYHPEYLEPCTDWDDGFPIGTWEAYARDIAPEADNQKVQDNKEVFSD
;
A
#
# COMPACT_ATOMS: atom_id res chain seq x y z
N MET A 1 18.91 35.28 -7.19
CA MET A 1 19.58 34.79 -5.96
C MET A 1 18.82 33.66 -5.25
N SER A 2 17.78 33.05 -5.85
CA SER A 2 17.03 31.93 -5.24
C SER A 2 17.45 30.53 -5.73
N ASP A 3 18.16 30.41 -6.84
CA ASP A 3 18.54 29.09 -7.41
C ASP A 3 19.78 28.44 -6.77
N PHE A 4 20.69 29.24 -6.21
CA PHE A 4 21.92 28.74 -5.59
C PHE A 4 21.65 27.92 -4.31
N SER A 5 20.55 28.23 -3.61
CA SER A 5 20.12 27.52 -2.40
C SER A 5 19.64 26.10 -2.68
N ASN A 6 19.00 25.87 -3.84
CA ASN A 6 18.57 24.55 -4.25
C ASN A 6 19.72 23.67 -4.76
N LEU A 7 20.74 24.26 -5.39
CA LEU A 7 21.93 23.52 -5.80
C LEU A 7 22.75 23.02 -4.61
N LEU A 8 22.99 23.84 -3.58
CA LEU A 8 23.75 23.41 -2.40
C LEU A 8 23.03 22.30 -1.59
N ARG A 9 21.69 22.32 -1.54
CA ARG A 9 20.90 21.23 -0.94
C ARG A 9 21.00 19.92 -1.72
N ARG A 10 21.25 19.97 -3.04
CA ARG A 10 21.42 18.78 -3.89
C ARG A 10 22.79 18.11 -3.69
N PHE A 11 23.85 18.88 -3.38
CA PHE A 11 25.21 18.35 -3.20
C PHE A 11 25.46 17.65 -1.85
N LEU A 12 24.59 17.83 -0.85
CA LEU A 12 24.69 17.20 0.48
C LEU A 12 23.75 16.00 0.68
N ARG A 13 23.22 15.41 -0.42
CA ARG A 13 22.30 14.27 -0.41
C ARG A 13 22.97 12.97 0.05
N LYS A 14 23.39 12.90 1.31
CA LYS A 14 23.45 11.63 2.03
C LYS A 14 22.07 11.37 2.62
N ASN A 15 21.73 10.11 2.87
CA ASN A 15 20.49 9.71 3.57
C ASN A 15 20.45 10.18 5.04
N ASP A 16 21.41 11.01 5.44
CA ASP A 16 21.74 11.43 6.80
C ASP A 16 21.03 12.74 7.19
N LYS A 17 19.79 12.93 6.73
CA LYS A 17 19.00 14.15 7.01
C LYS A 17 18.66 14.29 8.50
N TYR A 18 18.72 13.18 9.24
CA TYR A 18 18.47 13.11 10.67
C TYR A 18 19.71 12.54 11.35
N GLN A 19 20.59 13.41 11.84
CA GLN A 19 21.80 13.01 12.55
C GLN A 19 21.45 12.50 13.95
N PHE A 20 21.37 11.18 14.12
CA PHE A 20 21.25 10.56 15.44
C PHE A 20 22.65 10.19 15.96
N SER A 21 22.92 10.43 17.24
CA SER A 21 24.23 10.11 17.83
C SER A 21 24.50 8.60 17.76
N PRO A 22 25.68 8.16 17.27
CA PRO A 22 26.00 6.75 17.19
C PRO A 22 26.13 6.15 18.60
N ARG A 23 25.25 5.23 18.97
CA ARG A 23 25.41 4.38 20.15
C ARG A 23 24.89 2.97 19.89
N SER A 24 25.82 2.11 19.48
CA SER A 24 26.08 0.73 19.96
C SER A 24 26.82 -0.02 18.85
N GLN A 25 28.04 -0.47 19.15
CA GLN A 25 28.74 -1.43 18.30
C GLN A 25 28.08 -2.78 18.51
N ILE A 26 27.01 -3.06 17.76
CA ILE A 26 26.55 -4.44 17.60
C ILE A 26 27.72 -5.17 16.93
N PRO A 27 28.27 -6.25 17.52
CA PRO A 27 29.27 -7.06 16.84
C PRO A 27 28.59 -7.70 15.63
N LEU A 28 28.80 -7.13 14.45
CA LEU A 28 28.26 -7.67 13.21
C LEU A 28 29.18 -8.79 12.75
N THR A 29 28.69 -10.02 12.80
CA THR A 29 29.33 -11.19 12.16
C THR A 29 29.17 -11.18 10.64
N ALA A 30 28.21 -10.41 10.12
CA ALA A 30 27.90 -10.26 8.70
C ALA A 30 28.30 -8.88 8.15
N LYS A 31 28.52 -8.80 6.83
CA LYS A 31 28.77 -7.52 6.12
C LYS A 31 27.59 -6.55 6.39
N PRO A 32 27.83 -5.37 7.02
CA PRO A 32 26.78 -4.39 7.29
C PRO A 32 26.08 -3.94 6.01
N LEU A 33 24.78 -3.64 6.10
CA LEU A 33 24.03 -2.97 5.05
C LEU A 33 24.52 -1.51 4.91
N ASP A 34 24.78 -1.08 3.68
CA ASP A 34 25.03 0.33 3.36
C ASP A 34 23.73 1.01 2.91
N TRP A 35 23.22 1.92 3.74
CA TRP A 35 21.99 2.68 3.46
C TRP A 35 22.10 3.65 2.29
N ASN A 36 23.29 3.87 1.73
CA ASN A 36 23.50 4.65 0.50
C ASN A 36 23.66 3.77 -0.74
N ASP A 37 23.73 2.45 -0.59
CA ASP A 37 23.77 1.50 -1.70
C ASP A 37 22.34 1.02 -2.06
N ALA A 38 21.99 1.11 -3.34
CA ALA A 38 20.64 0.77 -3.79
C ALA A 38 20.34 -0.74 -3.68
N LYS A 39 21.33 -1.63 -3.78
CA LYS A 39 21.12 -3.08 -3.66
C LYS A 39 20.94 -3.49 -2.20
N ASP A 40 21.69 -2.89 -1.27
CA ASP A 40 21.48 -3.11 0.15
C ASP A 40 20.12 -2.54 0.61
N ASN A 41 19.66 -1.41 0.07
CA ASN A 41 18.30 -0.89 0.31
C ASN A 41 17.21 -1.84 -0.21
N LEU A 42 17.37 -2.44 -1.40
CA LEU A 42 16.44 -3.44 -1.92
C LEU A 42 16.38 -4.68 -1.02
N TYR A 43 17.55 -5.17 -0.61
CA TYR A 43 17.63 -6.32 0.30
C TYR A 43 16.93 -6.00 1.63
N ALA A 44 17.21 -4.83 2.21
CA ALA A 44 16.57 -4.35 3.42
C ALA A 44 15.04 -4.26 3.27
N PHE A 45 14.55 -3.68 2.17
CA PHE A 45 13.12 -3.56 1.90
C PHE A 45 12.45 -4.92 1.74
N GLY A 46 13.06 -5.84 0.99
CA GLY A 46 12.56 -7.21 0.83
C GLY A 46 12.46 -7.97 2.16
N LYS A 47 13.45 -7.77 3.04
CA LYS A 47 13.47 -8.36 4.38
C LYS A 47 12.45 -7.73 5.35
N LEU A 48 12.23 -6.43 5.26
CA LEU A 48 11.23 -5.71 6.05
C LEU A 48 9.81 -6.08 5.62
N TRP A 49 9.52 -6.00 4.31
CA TRP A 49 8.17 -6.21 3.77
C TRP A 49 7.77 -7.68 3.71
N ALA A 50 8.73 -8.56 3.42
CA ALA A 50 8.51 -9.99 3.19
C ALA A 50 9.47 -10.86 4.02
N THR A 51 9.80 -12.05 3.51
CA THR A 51 10.80 -12.97 4.07
C THR A 51 11.61 -13.60 2.95
N TYR A 52 12.90 -13.82 3.17
CA TYR A 52 13.75 -14.63 2.27
C TYR A 52 13.68 -16.14 2.54
N ASP A 53 12.87 -16.56 3.51
CA ASP A 53 12.67 -17.96 3.86
C ASP A 53 11.79 -18.71 2.82
N GLU A 54 11.87 -20.03 2.82
CA GLU A 54 11.10 -20.93 1.95
C GLU A 54 9.60 -20.84 2.22
N LYS A 55 9.21 -20.58 3.47
CA LYS A 55 7.82 -20.36 3.88
C LYS A 55 7.47 -18.88 3.86
N PRO A 56 6.22 -18.51 3.49
CA PRO A 56 5.78 -17.12 3.57
C PRO A 56 5.70 -16.65 5.01
N VAL A 57 5.92 -15.35 5.17
CA VAL A 57 5.60 -14.65 6.42
C VAL A 57 4.21 -14.05 6.30
N PHE A 58 3.46 -14.09 7.40
CA PHE A 58 2.16 -13.45 7.51
C PHE A 58 2.31 -12.13 8.25
N SER A 59 1.71 -11.08 7.69
CA SER A 59 1.52 -9.78 8.32
C SER A 59 0.04 -9.44 8.32
N ALA A 60 -0.36 -8.54 9.20
CA ALA A 60 -1.74 -8.08 9.27
C ALA A 60 -1.80 -6.57 9.52
N PHE A 61 -2.94 -6.01 9.16
CA PHE A 61 -3.25 -4.61 9.40
C PHE A 61 -4.67 -4.46 9.92
N HIS A 62 -4.89 -3.40 10.69
CA HIS A 62 -6.23 -2.99 11.11
C HIS A 62 -6.27 -1.52 11.53
N GLY A 63 -7.44 -0.91 11.43
CA GLY A 63 -7.65 0.46 11.84
C GLY A 63 -9.07 0.93 11.64
N LEU A 64 -9.30 2.19 12.02
CA LEU A 64 -10.62 2.82 11.93
C LEU A 64 -10.63 3.84 10.79
N MET A 65 -11.65 3.77 9.96
CA MET A 65 -11.90 4.70 8.87
C MET A 65 -12.91 5.76 9.29
N PHE A 66 -12.63 6.99 8.90
CA PHE A 66 -13.43 8.16 9.17
C PHE A 66 -13.83 8.83 7.85
N GLY A 67 -15.05 9.34 7.78
CA GLY A 67 -15.46 10.23 6.70
C GLY A 67 -15.27 11.70 7.10
N LEU A 68 -14.63 12.46 6.21
CA LEU A 68 -14.40 13.90 6.33
C LEU A 68 -15.21 14.61 5.23
N VAL A 69 -16.15 15.47 5.63
CA VAL A 69 -17.06 16.20 4.72
C VAL A 69 -17.01 17.68 5.08
N GLY A 70 -16.50 18.51 4.16
CA GLY A 70 -16.31 19.95 4.38
C GLY A 70 -15.56 20.25 5.69
N THR A 71 -16.14 21.12 6.52
CA THR A 71 -15.58 21.52 7.83
C THR A 71 -16.14 20.72 9.01
N GLN A 72 -16.94 19.68 8.74
CA GLN A 72 -17.53 18.86 9.79
C GLN A 72 -16.46 18.03 10.50
N ARG A 73 -16.71 17.69 11.77
CA ARG A 73 -15.84 16.77 12.51
C ARG A 73 -15.76 15.42 11.78
N ALA A 74 -14.61 14.75 11.89
CA ALA A 74 -14.42 13.39 11.38
C ALA A 74 -15.49 12.44 11.96
N LYS A 75 -16.21 11.73 11.08
CA LYS A 75 -17.25 10.78 11.46
C LYS A 75 -16.68 9.36 11.40
N PRO A 76 -16.61 8.59 12.51
CA PRO A 76 -16.28 7.17 12.46
C PRO A 76 -17.28 6.42 11.58
N LEU A 77 -16.80 5.52 10.72
CA LEU A 77 -17.66 4.77 9.78
C LEU A 77 -17.62 3.26 10.03
N PHE A 78 -16.47 2.65 9.76
CA PHE A 78 -16.22 1.23 9.89
C PHE A 78 -14.72 1.01 10.10
N GLY A 79 -14.37 -0.18 10.58
CA GLY A 79 -13.00 -0.63 10.59
C GLY A 79 -12.57 -1.17 9.23
N TYR A 80 -11.28 -1.08 8.93
CA TYR A 80 -10.63 -1.75 7.80
C TYR A 80 -9.51 -2.63 8.33
N CYS A 81 -9.40 -3.86 7.85
CA CYS A 81 -8.45 -4.85 8.35
C CYS A 81 -8.09 -5.85 7.27
N GLY A 82 -7.01 -6.59 7.47
CA GLY A 82 -6.57 -7.55 6.48
C GLY A 82 -5.33 -8.30 6.90
N LEU A 83 -4.90 -9.19 6.02
CA LEU A 83 -3.67 -9.94 6.14
C LEU A 83 -2.98 -9.97 4.78
N GLY A 84 -1.66 -10.16 4.83
CA GLY A 84 -0.87 -10.48 3.66
C GLY A 84 0.08 -11.64 3.97
N GLN A 85 0.37 -12.43 2.95
CA GLN A 85 1.46 -13.39 2.98
C GLN A 85 2.50 -13.00 1.94
N PHE A 86 3.76 -12.87 2.33
CA PHE A 86 4.79 -12.34 1.43
C PHE A 86 6.07 -13.16 1.49
N GLN A 87 6.73 -13.26 0.33
CA GLN A 87 8.07 -13.79 0.18
C GLN A 87 8.89 -12.93 -0.78
N ALA A 88 10.20 -12.91 -0.52
CA ALA A 88 11.20 -12.28 -1.34
C ALA A 88 12.21 -13.32 -1.81
N ARG A 89 12.80 -13.08 -2.98
CA ARG A 89 13.93 -13.85 -3.50
C ARG A 89 14.98 -12.88 -4.01
N LEU A 90 16.19 -12.98 -3.45
CA LEU A 90 17.34 -12.26 -3.99
C LEU A 90 17.80 -12.96 -5.28
N LEU A 91 17.86 -12.21 -6.37
CA LEU A 91 18.27 -12.71 -7.68
C LEU A 91 19.78 -12.54 -7.87
N ALA A 92 20.36 -13.31 -8.79
CA ALA A 92 21.81 -13.30 -9.05
C ALA A 92 22.34 -11.93 -9.54
N ASN A 93 21.48 -11.12 -10.19
CA ASN A 93 21.80 -9.76 -10.61
C ASN A 93 21.77 -8.73 -9.45
N GLY A 94 21.29 -9.13 -8.27
CA GLY A 94 21.09 -8.29 -7.09
C GLY A 94 19.71 -7.62 -7.00
N ASN A 95 18.79 -7.94 -7.92
CA ASN A 95 17.39 -7.53 -7.83
C ASN A 95 16.65 -8.37 -6.79
N VAL A 96 15.49 -7.90 -6.34
CA VAL A 96 14.64 -8.63 -5.40
C VAL A 96 13.31 -8.91 -6.06
N ARG A 97 12.98 -10.19 -6.25
CA ARG A 97 11.64 -10.59 -6.68
C ARG A 97 10.74 -10.77 -5.45
N LEU A 98 9.55 -10.20 -5.50
CA LEU A 98 8.51 -10.31 -4.48
C LEU A 98 7.34 -11.13 -4.99
N ARG A 99 6.74 -11.89 -4.08
CA ARG A 99 5.45 -12.54 -4.29
C ARG A 99 4.60 -12.51 -3.02
N GLY A 100 3.29 -12.55 -3.19
CA GLY A 100 2.36 -12.66 -2.09
C GLY A 100 0.90 -12.68 -2.48
N LYS A 101 0.07 -12.73 -1.45
CA LYS A 101 -1.39 -12.56 -1.50
C LYS A 101 -1.81 -11.59 -0.42
N GLU A 102 -2.90 -10.88 -0.62
CA GLU A 102 -3.44 -9.91 0.33
C GLU A 102 -4.96 -9.95 0.34
N THR A 103 -5.53 -9.73 1.52
CA THR A 103 -6.96 -9.49 1.71
C THR A 103 -7.19 -8.16 2.42
N GLY A 104 -8.24 -7.45 2.05
CA GLY A 104 -8.78 -6.28 2.74
C GLY A 104 -10.26 -6.45 3.02
N TYR A 105 -10.62 -6.48 4.31
CA TYR A 105 -11.97 -6.62 4.82
C TYR A 105 -12.40 -5.39 5.63
N PHE A 106 -13.72 -5.18 5.71
CA PHE A 106 -14.31 -4.16 6.56
C PHE A 106 -14.97 -4.78 7.78
N TYR A 107 -14.94 -4.10 8.93
CA TYR A 107 -15.49 -4.64 10.17
C TYR A 107 -16.31 -3.61 10.95
N ASP A 108 -17.26 -4.09 11.75
CA ASP A 108 -18.03 -3.26 12.69
C ASP A 108 -17.13 -2.87 13.88
N PRO A 109 -16.85 -1.57 14.12
CA PRO A 109 -16.01 -1.15 15.22
C PRO A 109 -16.50 -1.56 16.61
N ALA A 110 -17.81 -1.78 16.79
CA ALA A 110 -18.39 -2.10 18.09
C ALA A 110 -18.19 -3.56 18.50
N ASN A 111 -18.16 -4.48 17.55
CA ASN A 111 -18.13 -5.92 17.83
C ASN A 111 -17.03 -6.70 17.07
N GLY A 112 -16.29 -6.06 16.18
CA GLY A 112 -15.17 -6.66 15.44
C GLY A 112 -15.56 -7.67 14.37
N LYS A 113 -16.86 -7.82 14.05
CA LYS A 113 -17.33 -8.74 13.00
C LYS A 113 -17.08 -8.15 11.63
N ILE A 114 -16.62 -8.98 10.71
CA ILE A 114 -16.48 -8.63 9.31
C ILE A 114 -17.86 -8.33 8.72
N LEU A 115 -17.97 -7.19 8.04
CA LEU A 115 -19.18 -6.70 7.43
C LEU A 115 -19.44 -7.42 6.10
N ARG A 116 -20.72 -7.70 5.84
CA ARG A 116 -21.23 -8.12 4.52
C ARG A 116 -22.07 -7.03 3.88
N ASP A 117 -22.82 -6.32 4.72
CA ASP A 117 -23.56 -5.13 4.35
C ASP A 117 -23.32 -4.03 5.40
N TRP A 118 -23.55 -2.78 4.99
CA TRP A 118 -23.32 -1.61 5.82
C TRP A 118 -24.39 -0.56 5.57
N LEU A 119 -24.90 0.06 6.64
CA LEU A 119 -25.82 1.19 6.53
C LEU A 119 -24.99 2.47 6.33
N ASN A 120 -25.03 3.03 5.14
CA ASN A 120 -24.35 4.27 4.82
C ASN A 120 -25.00 5.43 5.59
N PRO A 121 -24.29 6.08 6.54
CA PRO A 121 -24.87 7.08 7.40
C PRO A 121 -24.89 8.47 6.75
N TYR A 122 -24.51 8.59 5.47
CA TYR A 122 -24.61 9.79 4.66
C TYR A 122 -25.83 9.72 3.73
N THR A 123 -26.10 8.57 3.12
CA THR A 123 -27.23 8.39 2.18
C THR A 123 -28.44 7.71 2.82
N GLY A 124 -28.26 7.00 3.94
CA GLY A 124 -29.30 6.17 4.57
C GLY A 124 -29.52 4.81 3.88
N GLU A 125 -28.76 4.51 2.83
CA GLU A 125 -28.87 3.27 2.06
C GLU A 125 -28.09 2.13 2.74
N ARG A 126 -28.64 0.91 2.70
CA ARG A 126 -27.89 -0.30 3.05
C ARG A 126 -27.22 -0.84 1.80
N VAL A 127 -25.89 -0.91 1.82
CA VAL A 127 -25.06 -1.34 0.68
C VAL A 127 -24.32 -2.62 1.01
N GLU A 128 -24.08 -3.47 0.00
CA GLU A 128 -23.20 -4.62 0.11
C GLU A 128 -21.73 -4.16 0.12
N VAL A 129 -20.93 -4.77 0.99
CA VAL A 129 -19.52 -4.45 1.17
C VAL A 129 -18.69 -5.24 0.16
N TYR A 130 -17.85 -4.56 -0.61
CA TYR A 130 -16.87 -5.20 -1.48
C TYR A 130 -15.54 -5.34 -0.74
N ASN A 131 -15.14 -6.57 -0.44
CA ASN A 131 -13.83 -6.88 0.14
C ASN A 131 -12.79 -7.00 -0.98
N PHE A 132 -11.58 -6.47 -0.74
CA PHE A 132 -10.49 -6.54 -1.69
C PHE A 132 -9.71 -7.84 -1.51
N LEU A 133 -9.59 -8.63 -2.57
CA LEU A 133 -8.92 -9.92 -2.56
C LEU A 133 -7.92 -9.94 -3.72
N ASN A 134 -6.62 -10.00 -3.39
CA ASN A 134 -5.55 -10.01 -4.35
C ASN A 134 -4.66 -11.25 -4.17
N ASP A 135 -4.88 -12.26 -5.01
CA ASP A 135 -4.15 -13.52 -4.99
C ASP A 135 -2.77 -13.44 -5.66
N ARG A 136 -2.43 -12.28 -6.24
CA ARG A 136 -1.27 -12.14 -7.12
C ARG A 136 -0.56 -10.79 -6.95
N ILE A 137 0.01 -10.58 -5.77
CA ILE A 137 1.04 -9.54 -5.61
C ILE A 137 2.35 -10.13 -6.12
N ARG A 138 2.91 -9.55 -7.18
CA ARG A 138 4.17 -9.97 -7.82
C ARG A 138 4.94 -8.74 -8.28
N GLY A 139 6.26 -8.86 -8.38
CA GLY A 139 7.10 -7.84 -8.99
C GLY A 139 8.58 -8.10 -8.80
N GLU A 140 9.40 -7.59 -9.72
CA GLU A 140 10.84 -7.52 -9.58
C GLU A 140 11.26 -6.09 -9.26
N LEU A 141 11.80 -5.89 -8.05
CA LEU A 141 12.37 -4.62 -7.64
C LEU A 141 13.83 -4.54 -8.08
N THR A 142 14.19 -3.40 -8.68
CA THR A 142 15.52 -3.13 -9.23
C THR A 142 16.22 -2.03 -8.44
N PRO A 143 17.53 -1.80 -8.63
CA PRO A 143 18.25 -0.69 -7.98
C PRO A 143 17.78 0.72 -8.38
N VAL A 144 16.72 0.82 -9.19
CA VAL A 144 16.03 2.04 -9.56
C VAL A 144 14.63 2.02 -8.93
N MET A 145 14.24 3.14 -8.30
CA MET A 145 12.93 3.33 -7.69
C MET A 145 11.82 3.04 -8.71
N PRO A 146 10.85 2.18 -8.39
CA PRO A 146 9.75 1.88 -9.29
C PRO A 146 8.88 3.11 -9.52
N LYS A 147 8.34 3.19 -10.74
CA LYS A 147 7.30 4.12 -11.15
C LYS A 147 6.04 3.30 -11.38
N PHE A 148 5.01 3.53 -10.56
CA PHE A 148 3.75 2.78 -10.68
C PHE A 148 2.80 3.49 -11.63
N ASN A 149 2.46 2.81 -12.73
CA ASN A 149 1.38 3.20 -13.62
C ASN A 149 0.10 2.56 -13.07
N MET A 150 -0.77 3.37 -12.48
CA MET A 150 -2.11 2.97 -12.02
C MET A 150 -3.15 3.55 -12.97
N GLY A 151 -4.31 2.91 -13.09
CA GLY A 151 -5.34 3.29 -14.06
C GLY A 151 -4.96 3.00 -15.52
N ASP A 152 -5.51 3.79 -16.45
CA ASP A 152 -5.24 3.66 -17.88
C ASP A 152 -3.92 4.34 -18.25
N GLY A 153 -3.11 3.69 -19.10
CA GLY A 153 -1.68 3.94 -19.32
C GLY A 153 -1.21 5.32 -19.80
N ASP A 154 -2.11 6.31 -19.88
CA ASP A 154 -1.79 7.71 -20.21
C ASP A 154 -1.57 8.59 -18.96
N ASP A 155 -1.89 8.10 -17.76
CA ASP A 155 -1.72 8.87 -16.53
C ASP A 155 -0.25 8.94 -16.06
N PRO A 156 0.20 10.06 -15.45
CA PRO A 156 1.55 10.16 -14.93
C PRO A 156 1.84 9.08 -13.87
N PRO A 157 2.97 8.35 -13.97
CA PRO A 157 3.33 7.39 -12.96
C PRO A 157 3.51 8.04 -11.60
N THR A 158 3.18 7.30 -10.54
CA THR A 158 3.52 7.69 -9.18
C THR A 158 4.97 7.32 -8.88
N LEU A 159 5.78 8.31 -8.47
CA LEU A 159 7.10 8.07 -7.91
C LEU A 159 6.97 7.83 -6.40
N MET A 160 7.44 6.68 -5.94
CA MET A 160 7.46 6.34 -4.52
C MET A 160 8.34 7.30 -3.72
N ASN A 161 7.84 7.71 -2.54
CA ASN A 161 8.54 8.64 -1.65
C ASN A 161 9.04 9.91 -2.38
N GLU A 162 8.23 10.47 -3.29
CA GLU A 162 8.60 11.61 -4.14
C GLU A 162 9.28 12.76 -3.35
N ALA A 163 8.78 13.08 -2.15
CA ALA A 163 9.32 14.13 -1.30
C ALA A 163 10.76 13.88 -0.81
N THR A 164 11.16 12.62 -0.66
CA THR A 164 12.47 12.24 -0.11
C THR A 164 13.38 11.56 -1.13
N ALA A 165 12.87 11.17 -2.30
CA ALA A 165 13.60 10.50 -3.36
C ALA A 165 14.84 11.28 -3.82
N ILE A 166 15.92 10.56 -4.09
CA ILE A 166 17.15 11.11 -4.66
C ILE A 166 17.04 11.02 -6.18
N VAL A 167 17.07 12.17 -6.88
CA VAL A 167 17.00 12.23 -8.35
C VAL A 167 18.36 12.66 -8.91
N ASN A 168 19.06 11.77 -9.59
CA ASN A 168 20.36 12.04 -10.21
C ASN A 168 20.25 13.08 -11.34
N GLU A 169 21.39 13.62 -11.80
CA GLU A 169 21.43 14.60 -12.89
C GLU A 169 20.86 14.06 -14.21
N ASP A 170 20.99 12.76 -14.45
CA ASP A 170 20.44 12.06 -15.61
C ASP A 170 18.94 11.72 -15.47
N GLY A 171 18.31 12.11 -14.36
CA GLY A 171 16.90 11.83 -14.07
C GLY A 171 16.62 10.44 -13.50
N SER A 172 17.63 9.59 -13.34
CA SER A 172 17.48 8.30 -12.66
C SER A 172 17.22 8.50 -11.16
N VAL A 173 16.40 7.61 -10.59
CA VAL A 173 16.08 7.62 -9.16
C VAL A 173 16.58 6.30 -8.57
N PRO A 174 17.77 6.25 -7.95
CA PRO A 174 18.23 5.02 -7.31
C PRO A 174 17.26 4.59 -6.19
N PHE A 175 17.11 3.29 -5.97
CA PHE A 175 16.31 2.71 -4.90
C PHE A 175 17.00 2.94 -3.54
N ILE A 176 17.01 4.19 -3.07
CA ILE A 176 17.56 4.59 -1.78
C ILE A 176 16.39 5.16 -0.96
N LEU A 177 16.08 4.49 0.15
CA LEU A 177 14.90 4.78 0.96
C LEU A 177 15.26 5.61 2.20
N PRO A 178 14.35 6.42 2.75
CA PRO A 178 14.64 7.32 3.87
C PRO A 178 14.71 6.58 5.21
N TRP A 179 15.65 5.66 5.36
CA TRP A 179 15.90 4.95 6.61
C TRP A 179 16.42 5.90 7.68
N GLN A 180 15.89 5.76 8.90
CA GLN A 180 16.31 6.55 10.06
C GLN A 180 16.68 5.59 11.20
N GLN A 181 17.95 5.55 11.56
CA GLN A 181 18.43 4.73 12.67
C GLN A 181 18.48 5.54 13.97
N PHE A 182 17.90 5.01 15.05
CA PHE A 182 18.01 5.60 16.39
C PHE A 182 18.09 4.50 17.46
N GLY A 183 19.14 4.55 18.28
CA GLY A 183 19.42 3.48 19.24
C GLY A 183 19.52 2.11 18.55
N ASN A 184 18.80 1.12 19.09
CA ASN A 184 18.73 -0.25 18.56
C ASN A 184 17.55 -0.47 17.59
N ASN A 185 16.98 0.60 17.03
CA ASN A 185 15.81 0.57 16.17
C ASN A 185 16.07 1.34 14.87
N ILE A 186 15.34 0.97 13.82
CA ILE A 186 15.35 1.67 12.55
C ILE A 186 13.93 1.89 12.07
N THR A 187 13.65 3.05 11.50
CA THR A 187 12.38 3.36 10.86
C THR A 187 12.53 3.55 9.36
N LEU A 188 11.45 3.26 8.64
CA LEU A 188 11.27 3.56 7.23
C LEU A 188 9.95 4.30 7.04
N GLU A 189 10.04 5.48 6.45
CA GLU A 189 8.89 6.23 5.93
C GLU A 189 8.64 5.78 4.48
N TRP A 190 7.42 5.36 4.16
CA TRP A 190 7.07 4.83 2.84
C TRP A 190 5.74 5.40 2.36
N ASP A 191 5.78 6.17 1.27
CA ASP A 191 4.68 7.00 0.80
C ASP A 191 4.22 6.61 -0.61
N TYR A 192 2.92 6.38 -0.74
CA TYR A 192 2.20 6.25 -2.00
C TYR A 192 1.26 7.46 -2.17
N THR A 193 1.38 8.20 -3.26
CA THR A 193 0.54 9.37 -3.55
C THR A 193 0.00 9.32 -4.97
N HIS A 194 -0.96 8.42 -5.19
CA HIS A 194 -1.48 8.20 -6.53
C HIS A 194 -2.42 9.32 -6.98
N ARG A 195 -2.46 9.53 -8.30
CA ARG A 195 -3.56 10.22 -8.99
C ARG A 195 -3.69 9.65 -10.39
N TYR A 196 -4.82 9.05 -10.71
CA TYR A 196 -5.07 8.40 -12.00
C TYR A 196 -6.56 8.40 -12.35
N ARG A 197 -6.89 8.08 -13.61
CA ARG A 197 -8.28 7.94 -14.04
C ARG A 197 -8.98 6.86 -13.25
N ASN A 198 -10.19 7.16 -12.81
CA ASN A 198 -10.97 6.24 -12.01
C ASN A 198 -11.48 5.08 -12.89
N PRO A 199 -11.07 3.82 -12.65
CA PRO A 199 -11.57 2.68 -13.42
C PRO A 199 -13.05 2.42 -13.13
N VAL A 200 -13.58 2.90 -11.99
CA VAL A 200 -15.01 2.93 -11.68
C VAL A 200 -15.59 4.23 -12.28
N THR A 201 -15.79 4.25 -13.59
CA THR A 201 -16.16 5.46 -14.33
C THR A 201 -17.57 5.96 -13.99
N PRO A 202 -17.83 7.29 -14.07
CA PRO A 202 -19.16 7.84 -13.84
C PRO A 202 -20.24 7.34 -14.82
N GLU A 203 -19.85 6.99 -16.04
CA GLU A 203 -20.77 6.54 -17.08
C GLU A 203 -21.27 5.11 -16.82
N LEU A 204 -20.39 4.24 -16.34
CA LEU A 204 -20.70 2.82 -16.11
C LEU A 204 -21.20 2.56 -14.69
N TRP A 205 -20.71 3.31 -13.70
CA TRP A 205 -21.06 3.17 -12.29
C TRP A 205 -21.43 4.52 -11.65
N PRO A 206 -22.50 5.19 -12.11
CA PRO A 206 -22.89 6.52 -11.61
C PRO A 206 -23.04 6.64 -10.09
N LYS A 207 -23.52 5.60 -9.39
CA LYS A 207 -23.66 5.61 -7.93
C LYS A 207 -22.39 5.24 -7.20
N ALA A 208 -21.53 4.40 -7.77
CA ALA A 208 -20.27 4.00 -7.14
C ALA A 208 -19.09 4.95 -7.43
N SER A 209 -19.12 5.65 -8.57
CA SER A 209 -18.03 6.52 -9.00
C SER A 209 -17.96 7.81 -8.18
N THR A 210 -16.74 8.18 -7.77
CA THR A 210 -16.45 9.46 -7.13
C THR A 210 -15.93 10.52 -8.10
N GLY A 211 -16.10 10.31 -9.41
CA GLY A 211 -15.64 11.21 -10.47
C GLY A 211 -14.62 10.57 -11.41
N THR A 212 -14.15 11.37 -12.38
CA THR A 212 -13.26 10.93 -13.47
C THR A 212 -11.86 10.53 -13.01
N TYR A 213 -11.38 11.09 -11.90
CA TYR A 213 -10.06 10.79 -11.32
C TYR A 213 -10.21 10.39 -9.86
N ILE A 214 -9.30 9.54 -9.40
CA ILE A 214 -9.12 9.23 -7.98
C ILE A 214 -7.67 9.46 -7.59
N ASN A 215 -7.47 9.70 -6.30
CA ASN A 215 -6.19 10.07 -5.72
C ASN A 215 -5.97 9.41 -4.34
N PRO A 216 -6.02 8.07 -4.24
CA PRO A 216 -5.71 7.40 -3.00
C PRO A 216 -4.25 7.61 -2.61
N SER A 217 -3.99 7.83 -1.33
CA SER A 217 -2.65 7.92 -0.76
C SER A 217 -2.54 7.14 0.54
N GLU A 218 -1.35 6.58 0.77
CA GLU A 218 -1.02 5.82 1.97
C GLU A 218 0.39 6.19 2.43
N HIS A 219 0.52 6.42 3.74
CA HIS A 219 1.72 7.00 4.34
C HIS A 219 2.11 6.15 5.55
N PHE A 220 3.12 5.30 5.38
CA PHE A 220 3.56 4.32 6.37
C PHE A 220 4.77 4.81 7.14
N THR A 221 4.84 4.42 8.42
CA THR A 221 6.04 4.56 9.25
C THR A 221 6.33 3.22 9.90
N PHE A 222 7.19 2.43 9.25
CA PHE A 222 7.66 1.15 9.78
C PHE A 222 8.70 1.39 10.86
N SER A 223 8.71 0.54 11.87
CA SER A 223 9.70 0.48 12.94
C SER A 223 10.12 -0.97 13.13
N SER A 224 11.43 -1.24 13.05
CA SER A 224 12.00 -2.59 13.14
C SER A 224 13.26 -2.61 14.01
N PRO A 225 13.52 -3.70 14.76
CA PRO A 225 14.77 -3.86 15.48
C PRO A 225 15.96 -3.83 14.53
N LEU A 226 16.94 -2.97 14.82
CA LEU A 226 18.11 -2.77 13.94
C LEU A 226 18.91 -4.07 13.74
N HIS A 227 19.06 -4.87 14.80
CA HIS A 227 19.79 -6.13 14.72
C HIS A 227 19.14 -7.13 13.75
N GLU A 228 17.80 -7.20 13.72
CA GLU A 228 17.09 -8.05 12.77
C GLU A 228 17.33 -7.60 11.35
N MET A 229 17.32 -6.29 11.07
CA MET A 229 17.57 -5.76 9.74
C MET A 229 18.99 -6.06 9.25
N LEU A 230 20.00 -5.84 10.10
CA LEU A 230 21.42 -5.98 9.75
C LEU A 230 21.90 -7.44 9.63
N ASP A 231 21.34 -8.36 10.41
CA ASP A 231 21.78 -9.75 10.46
C ASP A 231 21.25 -10.58 9.28
N ARG A 232 22.08 -10.88 8.29
CA ARG A 232 21.68 -11.61 7.09
C ARG A 232 21.24 -13.07 7.34
N ASP A 233 21.56 -13.64 8.50
CA ASP A 233 21.10 -14.98 8.88
C ASP A 233 19.63 -14.97 9.34
N ILE A 234 19.08 -13.79 9.63
CA ILE A 234 17.65 -13.59 9.88
C ILE A 234 16.95 -13.32 8.53
N PRO A 235 16.08 -14.20 8.02
CA PRO A 235 15.49 -14.06 6.69
C PRO A 235 14.36 -13.03 6.63
N SER A 236 13.77 -12.65 7.77
CA SER A 236 12.67 -11.70 7.85
C SER A 236 12.82 -10.81 9.08
N ALA A 237 12.72 -9.50 8.91
CA ALA A 237 12.70 -8.57 10.04
C ALA A 237 11.25 -8.33 10.47
N SER A 238 11.01 -8.36 11.77
CA SER A 238 9.74 -7.98 12.38
C SER A 238 9.51 -6.47 12.27
N PHE A 239 8.25 -6.03 12.29
CA PHE A 239 7.93 -4.61 12.38
C PHE A 239 6.62 -4.33 13.10
N SER A 240 6.52 -3.11 13.61
CA SER A 240 5.26 -2.41 13.85
C SER A 240 5.21 -1.16 12.98
N SER A 241 4.06 -0.84 12.40
CA SER A 241 3.88 0.36 11.59
C SER A 241 2.57 1.05 11.94
N GLY A 242 2.62 2.36 12.14
CA GLY A 242 1.44 3.20 11.94
C GLY A 242 1.34 3.56 10.47
N PHE A 243 0.13 3.70 9.93
CA PHE A 243 -0.03 4.36 8.63
C PHE A 243 -1.33 5.16 8.56
N SER A 244 -1.28 6.22 7.76
CA SER A 244 -2.47 7.02 7.43
C SER A 244 -2.87 6.74 5.99
N ARG A 245 -4.17 6.61 5.78
CA ARG A 245 -4.74 6.42 4.45
C ARG A 245 -5.69 7.57 4.13
N ILE A 246 -5.56 8.19 2.97
CA ILE A 246 -6.50 9.21 2.48
C ILE A 246 -7.00 8.75 1.12
N SER A 247 -8.32 8.78 0.90
CA SER A 247 -8.86 8.46 -0.43
C SER A 247 -10.23 9.09 -0.66
N PRO A 248 -10.71 9.08 -1.91
CA PRO A 248 -12.14 9.18 -2.18
C PRO A 248 -12.94 8.08 -1.46
N TRP A 249 -14.26 8.21 -1.43
CA TRP A 249 -15.16 7.16 -0.94
C TRP A 249 -14.91 5.84 -1.68
N TRP A 250 -14.96 4.71 -0.96
CA TRP A 250 -14.88 3.41 -1.62
C TRP A 250 -16.06 3.23 -2.59
N PRO A 251 -15.87 2.58 -3.75
CA PRO A 251 -16.94 2.40 -4.73
C PRO A 251 -18.21 1.74 -4.16
N TRP A 252 -18.04 0.72 -3.32
CA TRP A 252 -19.14 -0.01 -2.70
C TRP A 252 -19.97 0.85 -1.73
N MET A 253 -19.46 1.99 -1.25
CA MET A 253 -20.23 2.90 -0.40
C MET A 253 -21.34 3.62 -1.17
N LYS A 254 -21.37 3.55 -2.51
CA LYS A 254 -22.36 4.20 -3.37
C LYS A 254 -22.53 5.71 -3.12
N MET A 255 -21.40 6.42 -3.06
CA MET A 255 -21.38 7.87 -2.78
C MET A 255 -21.48 8.76 -4.03
N GLY A 256 -21.37 8.17 -5.22
CA GLY A 256 -21.59 8.87 -6.49
C GLY A 256 -22.99 9.45 -6.60
N GLN A 257 -23.10 10.62 -7.22
CA GLN A 257 -24.35 11.39 -7.37
C GLN A 257 -25.07 11.77 -6.05
N SER A 258 -24.50 11.45 -4.88
CA SER A 258 -25.11 11.78 -3.59
C SER A 258 -25.08 13.28 -3.26
N GLY A 259 -24.26 14.06 -3.99
CA GLY A 259 -23.99 15.48 -3.71
C GLY A 259 -23.07 15.71 -2.51
N ILE A 260 -22.53 14.65 -1.91
CA ILE A 260 -21.66 14.73 -0.73
C ILE A 260 -20.21 14.60 -1.16
N ASP A 261 -19.52 15.73 -1.19
CA ASP A 261 -18.08 15.79 -1.41
C ASP A 261 -17.31 15.57 -0.09
N GLY A 262 -16.33 14.67 -0.12
CA GLY A 262 -15.56 14.30 1.04
C GLY A 262 -14.57 13.19 0.78
N VAL A 263 -13.80 12.88 1.80
CA VAL A 263 -12.73 11.88 1.75
C VAL A 263 -12.80 10.92 2.93
N LEU A 264 -12.28 9.73 2.70
CA LEU A 264 -11.97 8.78 3.76
C LEU A 264 -10.59 9.08 4.33
N PHE A 265 -10.50 9.13 5.65
CA PHE A 265 -9.25 9.13 6.39
C PHE A 265 -9.17 7.85 7.25
N GLY A 266 -8.12 7.06 7.07
CA GLY A 266 -7.83 5.87 7.85
C GLY A 266 -6.71 6.11 8.83
N ARG A 267 -6.95 5.85 10.12
CA ARG A 267 -5.90 5.70 11.13
C ARG A 267 -5.63 4.22 11.32
N MET A 268 -4.52 3.76 10.75
CA MET A 268 -4.24 2.35 10.56
C MET A 268 -2.96 1.90 11.27
N ASN A 269 -2.88 0.59 11.51
CA ASN A 269 -1.72 -0.07 12.10
C ASN A 269 -1.44 -1.33 11.30
N SER A 270 -0.17 -1.62 11.05
CA SER A 270 0.31 -2.87 10.48
C SER A 270 1.36 -3.49 11.39
N HIS A 271 1.43 -4.81 11.41
CA HIS A 271 2.38 -5.53 12.26
C HIS A 271 2.76 -6.86 11.63
N LYS A 272 4.02 -7.25 11.91
CA LYS A 272 4.61 -8.52 11.50
C LYS A 272 5.59 -8.95 12.58
N SER A 273 5.23 -9.95 13.38
CA SER A 273 6.08 -10.54 14.43
C SER A 273 6.75 -11.85 14.00
N ASN A 274 6.52 -12.29 12.76
CA ASN A 274 7.03 -13.54 12.18
C ASN A 274 6.52 -14.81 12.90
N ASN A 275 5.41 -14.74 13.63
CA ASN A 275 4.83 -15.84 14.40
C ASN A 275 3.63 -16.51 13.70
N GLY A 276 3.70 -16.66 12.38
CA GLY A 276 2.61 -17.23 11.58
C GLY A 276 1.32 -16.42 11.73
N TYR A 277 0.22 -17.09 12.06
CA TYR A 277 -1.09 -16.43 12.18
C TYR A 277 -1.32 -15.65 13.48
N ALA A 278 -0.36 -15.65 14.41
CA ALA A 278 -0.51 -14.97 15.71
C ALA A 278 -0.73 -13.45 15.58
N ASP A 279 -0.27 -12.86 14.47
CA ASP A 279 -0.49 -11.44 14.18
C ASP A 279 -1.90 -11.16 13.66
N ILE A 280 -2.61 -12.15 13.10
CA ILE A 280 -3.89 -11.92 12.43
C ILE A 280 -5.00 -11.81 13.48
N PRO A 281 -5.82 -10.73 13.49
CA PRO A 281 -6.98 -10.65 14.38
C PRO A 281 -7.89 -11.86 14.20
N ARG A 282 -8.30 -12.49 15.30
CA ARG A 282 -9.04 -13.76 15.28
C ARG A 282 -10.28 -13.75 14.37
N SER A 283 -11.06 -12.67 14.37
CA SER A 283 -12.24 -12.56 13.50
C SER A 283 -11.89 -12.49 12.01
N VAL A 284 -10.72 -11.94 11.67
CA VAL A 284 -10.18 -11.90 10.31
C VAL A 284 -9.72 -13.29 9.89
N LEU A 285 -9.00 -14.00 10.76
CA LEU A 285 -8.54 -15.36 10.50
C LEU A 285 -9.73 -16.31 10.30
N GLU A 286 -10.68 -16.34 11.23
CA GLU A 286 -11.88 -17.20 11.14
C GLU A 286 -12.72 -16.90 9.89
N TYR A 287 -12.83 -15.63 9.50
CA TYR A 287 -13.51 -15.26 8.25
C TYR A 287 -12.75 -15.76 7.03
N THR A 288 -11.43 -15.58 6.99
CA THR A 288 -10.58 -16.02 5.88
C THR A 288 -10.58 -17.54 5.75
N GLU A 289 -10.41 -18.29 6.85
CA GLU A 289 -10.49 -19.76 6.84
C GLU A 289 -11.81 -20.28 6.28
N LYS A 290 -12.91 -19.58 6.57
CA LYS A 290 -14.25 -19.99 6.16
C LYS A 290 -14.58 -19.66 4.70
N TYR A 291 -14.16 -18.49 4.21
CA TYR A 291 -14.62 -17.97 2.91
C TYR A 291 -13.51 -17.86 1.87
N HIS A 292 -12.26 -17.71 2.29
CA HIS A 292 -11.10 -17.45 1.43
C HIS A 292 -9.83 -18.22 1.89
N PRO A 293 -9.91 -19.55 2.17
CA PRO A 293 -8.77 -20.31 2.71
C PRO A 293 -7.55 -20.30 1.78
N GLU A 294 -7.75 -20.11 0.48
CA GLU A 294 -6.69 -19.98 -0.52
C GLU A 294 -5.72 -18.81 -0.24
N TYR A 295 -6.12 -17.81 0.53
CA TYR A 295 -5.26 -16.69 0.95
C TYR A 295 -4.32 -17.04 2.10
N LEU A 296 -4.53 -18.18 2.75
CA LEU A 296 -3.66 -18.74 3.79
C LEU A 296 -2.67 -19.77 3.22
N GLU A 297 -2.90 -20.24 2.00
CA GLU A 297 -2.06 -21.21 1.30
C GLU A 297 -0.86 -20.53 0.63
N PRO A 298 0.38 -21.03 0.83
CA PRO A 298 1.57 -20.46 0.19
C PRO A 298 1.47 -20.32 -1.33
N CYS A 299 2.07 -19.28 -1.88
CA CYS A 299 2.23 -19.15 -3.33
C CYS A 299 3.13 -20.26 -3.89
N THR A 300 2.78 -20.81 -5.05
CA THR A 300 3.51 -21.92 -5.69
C THR A 300 4.44 -21.47 -6.81
N ASP A 301 4.24 -20.28 -7.38
CA ASP A 301 4.95 -19.74 -8.54
C ASP A 301 5.78 -18.48 -8.21
N TRP A 302 6.67 -18.07 -9.12
CA TRP A 302 7.43 -16.81 -9.08
C TRP A 302 7.25 -16.04 -10.39
N ASP A 303 6.08 -16.19 -10.99
CA ASP A 303 5.76 -15.61 -12.29
C ASP A 303 5.62 -14.09 -12.19
N ASP A 304 5.72 -13.44 -13.34
CA ASP A 304 5.50 -12.00 -13.44
C ASP A 304 4.03 -11.64 -13.26
N GLY A 305 3.81 -10.47 -12.66
CA GLY A 305 2.50 -9.89 -12.46
C GLY A 305 2.63 -8.44 -12.03
N PHE A 306 1.57 -7.68 -12.24
CA PHE A 306 1.47 -6.29 -11.82
C PHE A 306 0.48 -6.19 -10.66
N PRO A 307 0.75 -5.34 -9.66
CA PRO A 307 -0.21 -5.10 -8.60
C PRO A 307 -1.50 -4.50 -9.17
N ILE A 308 -2.64 -4.92 -8.65
CA ILE A 308 -3.95 -4.35 -8.93
C ILE A 308 -4.42 -3.59 -7.68
N GLY A 309 -5.06 -2.44 -7.86
CA GLY A 309 -5.68 -1.69 -6.78
C GLY A 309 -7.14 -2.10 -6.55
N THR A 310 -7.73 -1.63 -5.46
CA THR A 310 -9.12 -1.95 -5.10
C THR A 310 -10.14 -1.42 -6.12
N TRP A 311 -9.89 -0.26 -6.73
CA TRP A 311 -10.81 0.31 -7.72
C TRP A 311 -10.79 -0.48 -9.02
N GLU A 312 -9.60 -0.90 -9.47
CA GLU A 312 -9.44 -1.76 -10.64
C GLU A 312 -10.10 -3.13 -10.39
N ALA A 313 -9.90 -3.71 -9.21
CA ALA A 313 -10.54 -4.97 -8.85
C ALA A 313 -12.07 -4.84 -8.78
N TYR A 314 -12.60 -3.75 -8.20
CA TYR A 314 -14.04 -3.49 -8.18
C TYR A 314 -14.62 -3.37 -9.59
N ALA A 315 -13.98 -2.61 -10.48
CA ALA A 315 -14.44 -2.44 -11.87
C ALA A 315 -14.39 -3.75 -12.67
N ARG A 316 -13.44 -4.64 -12.37
CA ARG A 316 -13.35 -5.99 -12.94
C ARG A 316 -14.45 -6.92 -12.43
N ASP A 317 -14.71 -6.89 -11.12
CA ASP A 317 -15.53 -7.89 -10.44
C ASP A 317 -17.01 -7.52 -10.36
N ILE A 318 -17.34 -6.23 -10.39
CA ILE A 318 -18.70 -5.72 -10.22
C ILE A 318 -19.23 -5.20 -11.55
N ALA A 319 -20.35 -5.78 -12.01
CA ALA A 319 -21.01 -5.36 -13.23
C ALA A 319 -21.37 -3.86 -13.22
N PRO A 320 -21.27 -3.16 -14.37
CA PRO A 320 -21.78 -1.80 -14.54
C PRO A 320 -23.23 -1.64 -14.09
N GLU A 321 -23.55 -0.48 -13.53
CA GLU A 321 -24.92 -0.10 -13.16
C GLU A 321 -25.70 0.39 -14.39
N ALA A 322 -24.99 0.95 -15.39
CA ALA A 322 -25.54 1.38 -16.66
C ALA A 322 -25.24 0.36 -17.77
N ASP A 323 -26.13 0.27 -18.76
CA ASP A 323 -25.97 -0.63 -19.91
C ASP A 323 -24.84 -0.14 -20.84
N ASN A 324 -23.80 -0.96 -21.00
CA ASN A 324 -22.61 -0.65 -21.81
C ASN A 324 -22.94 -0.25 -23.26
N GLN A 325 -24.01 -0.79 -23.85
CA GLN A 325 -24.41 -0.47 -25.23
C GLN A 325 -24.88 0.98 -25.38
N LYS A 326 -25.65 1.50 -24.42
CA LYS A 326 -26.15 2.89 -24.47
C LYS A 326 -25.05 3.94 -24.26
N VAL A 327 -23.96 3.57 -23.58
CA VAL A 327 -22.82 4.47 -23.34
C VAL A 327 -21.94 4.61 -24.59
N GLN A 328 -21.83 3.56 -25.41
CA GLN A 328 -21.14 3.63 -26.70
C GLN A 328 -21.95 4.42 -27.73
N ASP A 329 -23.26 4.16 -27.85
CA ASP A 329 -24.15 4.88 -28.78
C ASP A 329 -24.18 6.40 -28.49
N ASN A 330 -24.15 6.79 -27.22
CA ASN A 330 -24.10 8.22 -26.86
C ASN A 330 -22.74 8.88 -27.19
N LYS A 331 -21.63 8.14 -27.24
CA LYS A 331 -20.33 8.73 -27.61
C LYS A 331 -20.23 9.04 -29.11
N GLU A 332 -20.91 8.27 -29.96
CA GLU A 332 -20.95 8.51 -31.42
C GLU A 332 -21.87 9.68 -31.80
N VAL A 333 -22.95 9.93 -31.05
CA VAL A 333 -23.91 11.01 -31.33
C VAL A 333 -23.36 12.42 -31.01
N PHE A 334 -22.32 12.53 -30.17
CA PHE A 334 -21.66 13.81 -29.84
C PHE A 334 -20.32 14.03 -30.56
N SER A 335 -19.97 13.16 -31.52
CA SER A 335 -18.77 13.29 -32.36
C SER A 335 -19.02 13.86 -33.76
N ASP A 336 -20.25 14.33 -34.05
CA ASP A 336 -20.61 15.02 -35.31
C ASP A 336 -20.71 16.55 -35.15
#